data_AF-A0A920NNJ7-F1
#
_entry.id   AF-A0A920NNJ7-F1
#
_cell.length_a   1.000
_cell.length_b   1.000
_cell.length_c   1.000
_cell.angle_alpha   90.00
_cell.angle_beta   90.00
_cell.angle_gamma   90.00
#
_symmetry.space_group_name_H-M   'P 1'
#
loop_
_entity.id
_entity.type
_entity.pdbx_description
1 polymer ?
#
loop_
_entity_poly.entity_id
_entity_poly.type
_entity_poly.pdbx_seq_one_letter_code
_entity_poly.pdbx_strand_id
1 'polypeptide(L)'
;MLKFLQDYGLPISLSEAGPGIDEIIVLSHWLMLVLFVGWGAFFIVSLVKFRASKNPDADHMGVKSHLSSVLEVAVAVIEIVLLIGFAFPIWAHRVNDVPTSGEGAVHIRVVAQQYAWNIHYPGPDGIFGNSEPELVDEVNNPIGLDRSSPGADDDFYTINQMHIPVNKKIRLILQLRM
;
A
#
# COMPACT_ATOMS: atom_id res chain seq x y z
N MET A 1 5.56 -3.00 18.41
CA MET A 1 4.46 -2.97 17.44
C MET A 1 4.88 -3.48 16.08
N LEU A 2 5.85 -2.89 15.37
CA LEU A 2 6.25 -3.35 14.03
C LEU A 2 6.55 -4.86 13.94
N LYS A 3 7.45 -5.37 14.80
CA LYS A 3 7.77 -6.81 14.87
C LYS A 3 6.53 -7.67 15.12
N PHE A 4 5.65 -7.23 16.02
CA PHE A 4 4.38 -7.92 16.27
C PHE A 4 3.54 -7.97 14.99
N LEU A 5 3.39 -6.87 14.26
CA LEU A 5 2.66 -6.89 12.99
C LEU A 5 3.32 -7.82 11.96
N GLN A 6 4.65 -7.88 11.93
CA GLN A 6 5.40 -8.77 11.04
C GLN A 6 5.19 -10.25 11.37
N ASP A 7 5.21 -10.60 12.66
CA ASP A 7 4.94 -11.97 13.13
C ASP A 7 3.52 -12.44 12.75
N TYR A 8 2.58 -11.51 12.54
CA TYR A 8 1.18 -11.76 12.15
C TYR A 8 0.88 -11.47 10.67
N GLY A 9 1.90 -11.32 9.83
CA GLY A 9 1.75 -11.31 8.37
C GLY A 9 2.06 -10.00 7.65
N LEU A 10 2.47 -8.93 8.36
CA LEU A 10 3.04 -7.77 7.69
C LEU A 10 4.40 -8.14 7.07
N PRO A 11 4.61 -8.00 5.75
CA PRO A 11 5.89 -8.34 5.15
C PRO A 11 6.99 -7.39 5.64
N ILE A 12 8.24 -7.86 5.62
CA ILE A 12 9.39 -6.98 5.86
C ILE A 12 9.53 -5.99 4.70
N SER A 13 9.89 -4.74 5.02
CA SER A 13 10.22 -3.77 4.00
C SER A 13 11.51 -4.17 3.27
N LEU A 14 11.45 -4.17 1.93
CA LEU A 14 12.58 -4.46 1.03
C LEU A 14 12.88 -3.29 0.09
N SER A 15 12.33 -2.10 0.36
CA SER A 15 12.57 -0.90 -0.44
C SER A 15 12.82 0.31 0.45
N GLU A 16 13.57 1.29 -0.05
CA GLU A 16 13.88 2.53 0.67
C GLU A 16 12.62 3.28 1.12
N ALA A 17 11.53 3.20 0.36
CA ALA A 17 10.27 3.88 0.71
C ALA A 17 9.40 3.12 1.72
N GLY A 18 9.71 1.85 2.03
CA GLY A 18 8.89 1.02 2.91
C GLY A 18 8.91 1.42 4.39
N PRO A 19 10.04 1.84 5.01
CA PRO A 19 10.06 2.25 6.41
C PRO A 19 9.06 3.36 6.77
N GLY A 20 8.83 4.34 5.87
CA GLY A 20 7.84 5.38 6.11
C GLY A 20 6.40 4.85 6.11
N ILE A 21 6.11 3.86 5.25
CA ILE A 21 4.82 3.16 5.25
C ILE A 21 4.67 2.33 6.53
N ASP A 22 5.71 1.61 6.93
CA ASP A 22 5.73 0.83 8.18
C ASP A 22 5.46 1.73 9.39
N GLU A 23 6.02 2.95 9.42
CA GLU A 23 5.79 3.93 10.48
C GLU A 23 4.32 4.35 10.57
N ILE A 24 3.67 4.70 9.45
CA ILE A 24 2.24 5.06 9.45
C ILE A 24 1.38 3.88 9.91
N ILE A 25 1.70 2.67 9.44
CA ILE A 25 0.99 1.46 9.84
C ILE A 25 1.13 1.27 11.36
N VAL A 26 2.32 1.39 11.91
CA VAL A 26 2.58 1.24 13.35
C VAL A 26 1.86 2.29 14.18
N LEU A 27 1.91 3.57 13.79
CA LEU A 27 1.23 4.66 14.49
C LEU A 27 -0.29 4.45 14.48
N SER A 28 -0.85 4.07 13.32
CA SER A 28 -2.27 3.77 13.18
C SER A 28 -2.69 2.60 14.09
N HIS A 29 -1.89 1.54 14.18
CA HIS A 29 -2.19 0.40 15.06
C HIS A 29 -2.14 0.75 16.55
N TRP A 30 -1.20 1.61 16.95
CA TRP A 30 -1.17 2.12 18.32
C TRP A 30 -2.40 2.96 18.63
N LEU A 31 -2.80 3.85 17.73
CA LEU A 31 -4.02 4.65 17.90
C LEU A 31 -5.25 3.75 18.04
N MET A 32 -5.42 2.80 17.12
CA MET A 32 -6.53 1.83 17.18
C MET A 32 -6.53 1.06 18.50
N LEU A 33 -5.38 0.59 18.98
CA LEU A 33 -5.28 -0.14 20.24
C LEU A 33 -5.68 0.73 21.44
N VAL A 34 -5.20 1.98 21.50
CA VAL A 34 -5.54 2.92 22.57
C VAL A 34 -7.03 3.22 22.58
N LEU A 35 -7.62 3.51 21.41
CA LEU A 35 -9.06 3.76 21.29
C LEU A 35 -9.86 2.51 21.66
N PHE A 36 -9.47 1.34 21.17
CA PHE A 36 -10.14 0.07 21.48
C PHE A 36 -10.15 -0.21 22.98
N VAL A 37 -9.00 -0.08 23.65
CA VAL A 37 -8.90 -0.28 25.10
C VAL A 37 -9.67 0.79 25.85
N GLY A 38 -9.56 2.06 25.47
CA GLY A 38 -10.23 3.19 26.12
C GLY A 38 -11.75 3.07 26.04
N TRP A 39 -12.30 2.96 24.83
CA TRP A 39 -13.74 2.81 24.61
C TRP A 39 -14.27 1.48 25.15
N GLY A 40 -13.52 0.39 24.98
CA GLY A 40 -13.87 -0.92 25.53
C GLY A 40 -13.97 -0.90 27.06
N ALA A 41 -12.99 -0.28 27.74
CA ALA A 41 -13.03 -0.11 29.18
C ALA A 41 -14.20 0.76 29.63
N PHE A 42 -14.43 1.90 28.96
CA PHE A 42 -15.58 2.76 29.23
C PHE A 42 -16.91 2.00 29.09
N PHE A 43 -17.05 1.22 28.03
CA PHE A 43 -18.23 0.40 27.78
C PHE A 43 -18.45 -0.64 28.89
N ILE A 44 -17.42 -1.41 29.24
CA ILE A 44 -17.48 -2.41 30.31
C ILE A 44 -17.82 -1.78 31.66
N VAL A 45 -17.16 -0.67 32.01
CA VAL A 45 -17.44 0.07 33.26
C VAL A 45 -18.89 0.55 33.27
N SER A 46 -19.39 1.05 32.14
CA SER A 46 -20.77 1.52 32.04
C SER A 46 -21.76 0.39 32.29
N LEU A 47 -21.54 -0.79 31.69
CA LEU A 47 -22.38 -1.97 31.91
C LEU A 47 -22.37 -2.44 33.37
N VAL A 48 -21.21 -2.43 34.04
CA VAL A 48 -21.08 -2.93 35.43
C VAL A 48 -21.59 -1.91 36.43
N LYS A 49 -21.25 -0.63 36.25
CA LYS A 49 -21.57 0.46 37.18
C LYS A 49 -23.03 0.86 37.08
N PHE A 50 -23.58 0.95 35.87
CA PHE A 50 -24.94 1.41 35.59
C PHE A 50 -25.94 0.28 35.32
N ARG A 51 -25.62 -0.96 35.71
CA ARG A 51 -26.54 -2.10 35.61
C ARG A 51 -27.83 -1.84 36.40
N ALA A 52 -28.96 -2.27 35.85
CA ALA A 52 -30.30 -2.14 36.45
C ALA A 52 -30.38 -2.63 37.92
N SER A 53 -29.65 -3.70 38.27
CA SER A 53 -29.65 -4.21 39.65
C SER A 53 -29.07 -3.22 40.68
N LYS A 54 -28.22 -2.28 40.25
CA LYS A 54 -27.60 -1.24 41.10
C LYS A 54 -28.21 0.14 40.89
N ASN A 55 -28.76 0.39 39.70
CA ASN A 55 -29.40 1.66 39.33
C ASN A 55 -30.73 1.31 38.64
N PRO A 56 -31.80 1.02 39.42
CA PRO A 56 -33.07 0.54 38.88
C PRO A 56 -33.83 1.61 38.09
N ASP A 57 -33.65 2.89 38.45
CA ASP A 57 -34.22 4.03 37.76
C ASP A 57 -33.17 4.72 36.88
N ALA A 58 -33.57 5.11 35.67
CA ALA A 58 -32.70 5.79 34.72
C ALA A 58 -32.57 7.29 35.05
N ASP A 59 -31.37 7.85 34.91
CA ASP A 59 -31.17 9.29 34.94
C ASP A 59 -31.49 9.90 33.56
N HIS A 60 -32.60 10.64 33.49
CA HIS A 60 -33.06 11.31 32.27
C HIS A 60 -32.44 12.69 32.05
N MET A 61 -31.77 13.26 33.06
CA MET A 61 -31.05 14.53 32.93
C MET A 61 -29.65 14.33 32.33
N GLY A 62 -29.06 13.15 32.53
CA GLY A 62 -27.82 12.72 31.90
C GLY A 62 -26.58 13.51 32.31
N VAL A 63 -25.51 13.32 31.55
CA VAL A 63 -24.21 13.96 31.82
C VAL A 63 -24.26 15.43 31.45
N LYS A 64 -24.07 16.31 32.43
CA LYS A 64 -23.96 17.77 32.25
C LYS A 64 -22.54 18.27 31.94
N SER A 65 -21.56 17.38 32.02
CA SER A 65 -20.16 17.72 31.78
C SER A 65 -19.82 17.68 30.29
N HIS A 66 -19.03 18.64 29.83
CA HIS A 66 -18.50 18.69 28.46
C HIS A 66 -17.30 17.75 28.24
N LEU A 67 -16.96 16.89 29.21
CA LEU A 67 -15.79 16.01 29.11
C LEU A 67 -15.83 15.08 27.89
N SER A 68 -17.01 14.52 27.54
CA SER A 68 -17.15 13.68 26.34
C SER A 68 -16.80 14.46 25.08
N SER A 69 -17.40 15.65 24.93
CA SER A 69 -17.15 16.51 23.77
C SER A 69 -15.68 16.93 23.67
N VAL A 70 -15.03 17.21 24.80
CA VAL A 70 -13.59 17.53 24.82
C VAL A 70 -12.74 16.33 24.39
N LEU A 71 -13.05 15.12 24.86
CA LEU A 71 -12.34 13.90 24.46
C LEU A 71 -12.55 13.57 22.98
N GLU A 72 -13.76 13.72 22.47
CA GLU A 72 -14.10 13.54 21.05
C GLU A 72 -13.30 14.52 20.18
N VAL A 73 -13.27 15.81 20.54
CA VAL A 73 -12.47 16.81 19.83
C VAL A 73 -10.98 16.50 19.93
N ALA A 74 -10.48 16.05 21.08
CA ALA A 74 -9.08 15.68 21.24
C ALA A 74 -8.69 14.51 20.32
N VAL A 75 -9.52 13.46 20.25
CA VAL A 75 -9.31 12.33 19.33
C VAL A 75 -9.32 12.80 17.88
N ALA A 76 -10.30 13.63 17.49
CA ALA A 76 -10.38 14.17 16.14
C ALA A 76 -9.14 14.99 15.77
N VAL A 77 -8.62 15.82 16.68
CA VAL A 77 -7.37 16.58 16.44
C VAL A 77 -6.18 15.64 16.27
N ILE A 78 -6.06 14.60 17.09
CA ILE A 78 -4.98 13.60 16.96
C ILE A 78 -5.04 12.92 15.60
N GLU A 79 -6.23 12.51 15.14
CA GLU A 79 -6.43 11.88 13.84
C GLU A 79 -6.09 12.84 12.68
N ILE A 80 -6.50 14.10 12.77
CA ILE A 80 -6.16 15.12 11.77
C ILE A 80 -4.64 15.30 11.69
N VAL A 81 -3.94 15.35 12.83
CA VAL A 81 -2.47 15.45 12.87
C VAL A 81 -1.82 14.20 12.27
N LEU A 82 -2.32 13.00 12.59
CA LEU A 82 -1.80 11.76 12.01
C LEU A 82 -1.98 11.74 10.50
N LEU A 83 -3.16 12.10 10.00
CA LEU A 83 -3.48 12.10 8.57
C LEU A 83 -2.68 13.17 7.83
N ILE A 84 -2.80 14.43 8.23
CA ILE A 84 -2.22 15.57 7.51
C ILE A 84 -0.72 15.70 7.77
N GLY A 85 -0.27 15.43 8.99
CA GLY A 85 1.13 15.57 9.40
C GLY A 85 2.02 14.42 8.96
N PHE A 86 1.48 13.19 8.88
CA PHE A 86 2.28 11.99 8.59
C PHE A 86 1.79 11.23 7.36
N ALA A 87 0.52 10.83 7.32
CA ALA A 87 0.01 9.94 6.28
C ALA A 87 0.11 10.55 4.87
N PHE A 88 -0.41 11.77 4.69
CA PHE A 88 -0.41 12.46 3.40
C PHE A 88 1.00 12.75 2.87
N PRO A 89 1.94 13.35 3.65
CA PRO A 89 3.29 13.63 3.17
C PRO A 89 4.07 12.39 2.75
N ILE A 90 4.04 11.32 3.56
CA ILE A 90 4.76 10.08 3.25
C ILE A 90 4.15 9.39 2.02
N TRP A 91 2.82 9.37 1.92
CA TRP A 91 2.15 8.84 0.73
C TRP A 91 2.50 9.65 -0.52
N ALA A 92 2.48 10.98 -0.43
CA ALA A 92 2.83 11.87 -1.54
C ALA A 92 4.28 11.66 -1.99
N HIS A 93 5.22 11.52 -1.07
CA HIS A 93 6.60 11.19 -1.40
C HIS A 93 6.71 9.85 -2.14
N ARG A 94 5.97 8.83 -1.69
CA ARG A 94 5.97 7.51 -2.33
C ARG A 94 5.43 7.51 -3.76
N VAL A 95 4.32 8.21 -4.02
CA VAL A 95 3.62 8.09 -5.31
C VAL A 95 4.08 9.09 -6.37
N ASN A 96 4.62 10.23 -5.96
CA ASN A 96 5.04 11.27 -6.90
C ASN A 96 6.49 11.15 -7.34
N ASP A 97 7.33 10.42 -6.60
CA ASP A 97 8.76 10.26 -6.88
C ASP A 97 9.04 9.01 -7.73
N VAL A 98 8.41 8.94 -8.92
CA VAL A 98 8.62 7.83 -9.87
C VAL A 98 9.90 8.10 -10.67
N PRO A 99 10.92 7.23 -10.60
CA PRO A 99 12.17 7.42 -11.33
C PRO A 99 11.96 7.64 -12.83
N THR A 100 12.65 8.62 -13.39
CA THR A 100 12.67 8.86 -14.84
C THR A 100 13.78 8.09 -15.54
N SER A 101 13.71 8.00 -16.87
CA SER A 101 14.72 7.28 -17.65
C SER A 101 16.11 7.89 -17.55
N GLY A 102 16.21 9.19 -17.25
CA GLY A 102 17.49 9.89 -17.04
C GLY A 102 18.18 9.58 -15.71
N GLU A 103 17.51 8.90 -14.77
CA GLU A 103 18.05 8.60 -13.43
C GLU A 103 18.71 7.21 -13.34
N GLY A 104 18.96 6.55 -14.47
CA GLY A 104 19.51 5.20 -14.50
C GLY A 104 18.55 4.14 -13.93
N ALA A 105 17.24 4.40 -14.04
CA ALA A 105 16.22 3.43 -13.65
C ALA A 105 16.14 2.28 -14.67
N VAL A 106 16.01 1.05 -14.16
CA VAL A 106 15.76 -0.13 -15.00
C VAL A 106 14.28 -0.16 -15.36
N HIS A 107 13.98 -0.19 -16.65
CA HIS A 107 12.61 -0.21 -17.15
C HIS A 107 12.17 -1.65 -17.34
N ILE A 108 10.98 -1.96 -16.84
CA ILE A 108 10.36 -3.27 -17.01
C ILE A 108 8.91 -3.04 -17.38
N ARG A 109 8.47 -3.66 -18.46
CA ARG A 109 7.06 -3.63 -18.87
C ARG A 109 6.38 -4.88 -18.31
N VAL A 110 5.27 -4.69 -17.61
CA VAL A 110 4.46 -5.77 -17.04
C VAL A 110 3.16 -5.82 -17.81
N VAL A 111 2.97 -6.88 -18.59
CA VAL A 111 1.78 -7.11 -19.39
C VAL A 111 0.89 -8.12 -18.67
N ALA A 112 -0.29 -7.67 -18.25
CA ALA A 112 -1.27 -8.50 -17.54
C ALA A 112 -2.08 -9.36 -18.53
N GLN A 113 -2.14 -10.67 -18.28
CA GLN A 113 -2.92 -11.67 -19.02
C GLN A 113 -3.72 -12.52 -18.02
N GLN A 114 -4.88 -13.04 -18.40
CA GLN A 114 -5.56 -14.05 -17.57
C GLN A 114 -4.96 -15.43 -17.87
N TYR A 115 -4.33 -16.15 -16.93
CA TYR A 115 -3.99 -15.86 -15.53
C TYR A 115 -2.47 -15.76 -15.32
N ALA A 116 -1.81 -14.95 -16.14
CA ALA A 116 -0.35 -14.82 -16.22
C ALA A 116 0.12 -13.36 -16.19
N TRP A 117 1.29 -13.14 -15.61
CA TRP A 117 2.01 -11.88 -15.67
C TRP A 117 3.21 -12.03 -16.59
N ASN A 118 3.18 -11.39 -17.76
CA ASN A 118 4.30 -11.39 -18.68
C ASN A 118 5.21 -10.19 -18.37
N ILE A 119 6.46 -10.48 -18.03
CA ILE A 119 7.45 -9.48 -17.63
C ILE A 119 8.41 -9.28 -18.80
N HIS A 120 8.34 -8.14 -19.47
CA HIS A 120 9.11 -7.79 -20.66
C HIS A 120 10.26 -6.87 -20.29
N TYR A 121 11.46 -7.26 -20.74
CA TYR A 121 12.73 -6.60 -20.51
C TYR A 121 13.29 -6.04 -21.83
N PRO A 122 13.75 -4.77 -21.85
CA PRO A 122 14.20 -4.07 -23.05
C PRO A 122 15.66 -4.39 -23.45
N GLY A 123 16.19 -5.54 -23.02
CA GLY A 123 17.60 -5.89 -23.23
C GLY A 123 18.66 -4.86 -22.75
N PRO A 124 19.93 -5.03 -23.17
CA PRO A 124 21.00 -4.04 -22.97
C PRO A 124 20.80 -2.68 -23.65
N ASP A 125 20.05 -2.59 -24.76
CA ASP A 125 19.84 -1.33 -25.47
C ASP A 125 18.85 -0.38 -24.74
N GLY A 126 18.00 -0.94 -23.87
CA GLY A 126 17.06 -0.21 -23.04
C GLY A 126 15.83 0.31 -23.79
N ILE A 127 15.62 -0.14 -25.03
CA ILE A 127 14.53 0.25 -25.91
C ILE A 127 13.57 -0.93 -26.04
N PHE A 128 12.29 -0.72 -25.76
CA PHE A 128 11.31 -1.79 -25.99
C PHE A 128 10.91 -1.85 -27.46
N GLY A 129 10.87 -3.05 -28.01
CA GLY A 129 10.20 -3.34 -29.26
C GLY A 129 8.70 -3.01 -29.23
N ASN A 130 8.14 -2.86 -30.43
CA ASN A 130 6.71 -2.65 -30.64
C ASN A 130 5.91 -3.92 -30.30
N SER A 131 4.67 -3.73 -29.88
CA SER A 131 3.74 -4.83 -29.62
C SER A 131 2.46 -4.62 -30.41
N GLU A 132 2.01 -5.65 -31.12
CA GLU A 132 0.79 -5.63 -31.94
C GLU A 132 -0.17 -6.74 -31.48
N PRO A 133 -1.48 -6.44 -31.29
CA PRO A 133 -2.46 -7.43 -30.88
C PRO A 133 -2.55 -8.64 -31.82
N GLU A 134 -2.31 -8.43 -33.12
CA GLU A 134 -2.35 -9.47 -34.15
C GLU A 134 -1.21 -10.50 -34.02
N LEU A 135 -0.12 -10.12 -33.36
CA LEU A 135 1.05 -10.99 -33.13
C LEU A 135 0.96 -11.80 -31.84
N VAL A 136 -0.10 -11.60 -31.04
CA VAL A 136 -0.28 -12.29 -29.76
C VAL A 136 -0.54 -13.78 -30.00
N ASP A 137 0.34 -14.61 -29.47
CA ASP A 137 0.20 -16.07 -29.40
C ASP A 137 0.41 -16.54 -27.96
N GLU A 138 -0.54 -17.29 -27.39
CA GLU A 138 -0.53 -17.61 -25.95
C GLU A 138 0.67 -18.43 -25.50
N VAL A 139 1.30 -19.16 -26.43
CA VAL A 139 2.39 -20.09 -26.12
C VAL A 139 3.74 -19.46 -26.40
N ASN A 140 3.90 -18.82 -27.56
CA ASN A 140 5.21 -18.40 -28.08
C ASN A 140 5.40 -16.87 -28.11
N ASN A 141 4.31 -16.09 -28.12
CA ASN A 141 4.39 -14.62 -28.15
C ASN A 141 3.25 -13.96 -27.34
N PRO A 142 3.18 -14.19 -26.01
CA PRO A 142 2.05 -13.76 -25.19
C PRO A 142 1.93 -12.24 -25.06
N ILE A 143 2.98 -11.49 -25.44
CA ILE A 143 3.02 -10.03 -25.43
C ILE A 143 2.86 -9.40 -26.82
N GLY A 144 2.75 -10.20 -27.89
CA GLY A 144 2.62 -9.69 -29.26
C GLY A 144 3.83 -8.89 -29.74
N LEU A 145 5.04 -9.24 -29.29
CA LEU A 145 6.28 -8.54 -29.66
C LEU A 145 6.58 -8.70 -31.15
N ASP A 146 6.72 -7.58 -31.85
CA ASP A 146 7.23 -7.55 -33.22
C ASP A 146 8.76 -7.59 -33.20
N ARG A 147 9.33 -8.76 -33.50
CA ARG A 147 10.78 -8.97 -33.58
C ARG A 147 11.46 -8.21 -34.72
N SER A 148 10.70 -7.70 -35.69
CA SER A 148 11.26 -6.87 -36.76
C SER A 148 11.34 -5.38 -36.40
N SER A 149 10.74 -4.99 -35.26
CA SER A 149 10.74 -3.60 -34.81
C SER A 149 12.09 -3.19 -34.20
N PRO A 150 12.49 -1.90 -34.33
CA PRO A 150 13.71 -1.40 -33.71
C PRO A 150 13.70 -1.60 -32.19
N GLY A 151 14.77 -2.17 -31.64
CA GLY A 151 14.92 -2.48 -30.20
C GLY A 151 14.30 -3.80 -29.76
N ALA A 152 13.75 -4.61 -30.67
CA ALA A 152 13.17 -5.92 -30.30
C ALA A 152 14.16 -7.09 -30.32
N ASP A 153 15.40 -6.85 -30.78
CA ASP A 153 16.38 -7.92 -31.04
C ASP A 153 16.88 -8.57 -29.75
N ASP A 154 17.15 -7.77 -28.71
CA ASP A 154 17.63 -8.18 -27.39
C ASP A 154 16.53 -8.27 -26.33
N ASP A 155 15.29 -7.95 -26.72
CA ASP A 155 14.11 -8.08 -25.87
C ASP A 155 13.85 -9.53 -25.45
N PHE A 156 13.51 -9.71 -24.18
CA PHE A 156 13.07 -11.00 -23.67
C PHE A 156 11.97 -10.82 -22.64
N TYR A 157 11.23 -11.89 -22.39
CA TYR A 157 10.19 -11.88 -21.38
C TYR A 157 10.18 -13.15 -20.55
N THR A 158 9.69 -13.04 -19.32
CA THR A 158 9.46 -14.14 -18.40
C THR A 158 7.99 -14.18 -18.00
N ILE A 159 7.50 -15.35 -17.60
CA ILE A 159 6.11 -15.53 -17.19
C ILE A 159 6.08 -15.74 -15.67
N ASN A 160 5.25 -14.97 -14.97
CA ASN A 160 5.00 -15.05 -13.53
C ASN A 160 6.24 -14.87 -12.62
N GLN A 161 7.38 -14.50 -13.18
CA GLN A 161 8.63 -14.29 -12.44
C GLN A 161 9.27 -12.99 -12.89
N MET A 162 9.42 -12.05 -11.96
CA MET A 162 10.09 -10.78 -12.19
C MET A 162 11.43 -10.80 -11.48
N HIS A 163 12.51 -10.63 -12.25
CA HIS A 163 13.86 -10.44 -11.76
C HIS A 163 14.23 -8.96 -11.83
N ILE A 164 14.80 -8.45 -10.74
CA ILE A 164 15.27 -7.07 -10.65
C ILE A 164 16.68 -7.03 -10.05
N PRO A 165 17.55 -6.12 -10.50
CA PRO A 165 18.85 -5.92 -9.86
C PRO A 165 18.69 -5.26 -8.49
N VAL A 166 19.44 -5.76 -7.50
CA VAL A 166 19.47 -5.21 -6.15
C VAL A 166 20.08 -3.79 -6.17
N ASN A 167 19.58 -2.90 -5.31
CA ASN A 167 20.06 -1.52 -5.15
C ASN A 167 19.97 -0.66 -6.44
N LYS A 168 18.95 -0.89 -7.26
CA LYS A 168 18.66 -0.08 -8.45
C LYS A 168 17.24 0.47 -8.39
N LYS A 169 17.06 1.69 -8.92
CA LYS A 169 15.75 2.26 -9.17
C LYS A 169 15.06 1.44 -10.27
N ILE A 170 13.84 1.00 -10.03
CA ILE A 170 13.04 0.22 -10.99
C ILE A 170 11.84 1.06 -11.39
N ARG A 171 11.59 1.16 -12.71
CA ARG A 171 10.38 1.76 -13.27
C ARG A 171 9.54 0.67 -13.92
N LEU A 172 8.39 0.40 -13.32
CA LEU A 172 7.41 -0.55 -13.86
C LEU A 172 6.43 0.19 -14.77
N ILE A 173 6.28 -0.30 -16.00
CA ILE A 173 5.26 0.14 -16.95
C ILE A 173 4.18 -0.93 -16.95
N LEU A 174 3.01 -0.61 -16.41
CA LEU A 174 1.89 -1.54 -16.34
C LEU A 174 1.03 -1.42 -17.60
N GLN A 175 0.79 -2.54 -18.28
CA GLN A 175 -0.02 -2.60 -19.48
C GLN A 175 -1.00 -3.77 -19.38
N LEU A 176 -2.23 -3.57 -19.84
CA LEU A 176 -3.19 -4.64 -20.03
C LEU A 176 -2.95 -5.27 -21.41
N ARG A 177 -3.02 -6.59 -21.50
CA ARG A 177 -3.09 -7.24 -22.82
C ARG A 177 -4.35 -6.76 -23.52
N MET A 178 -4.19 -6.19 -24.72
CA MET A 178 -5.30 -5.85 -25.62
C MET A 178 -5.84 -7.11 -26.31
#